data_AF-A0AB32UXB6-F1
#
_entry.id   AF-A0AB32UXB6-F1
#
_cell.length_a   1.000
_cell.length_b   1.000
_cell.length_c   1.000
_cell.angle_alpha   90.00
_cell.angle_beta   90.00
_cell.angle_gamma   90.00
#
_symmetry.space_group_name_H-M   'P 1'
#
loop_
_entity.id
_entity.type
_entity.pdbx_description
1 polymer ?
#
loop_
_entity_poly.entity_id
_entity_poly.type
_entity_poly.pdbx_seq_one_letter_code
_entity_poly.pdbx_strand_id
1 'polypeptide(L)'
;MEIPQKLLKFKYPIIFSLTLSLTLSSIVILAPSFLTILTYFWPLFLSTALFLVAVVFFGKTSAHTGSDSPADKPGEGLLDYVAGQPELTVDSYKSE
;
A
#
# COMPACT_ATOMS: atom_id res chain seq x y z
N MET A 1 -3.61 26.36 -40.01
CA MET A 1 -3.47 24.89 -40.09
C MET A 1 -3.32 24.36 -38.66
N GLU A 2 -4.41 23.90 -38.03
CA GLU A 2 -4.48 23.60 -36.57
C GLU A 2 -4.12 22.15 -36.19
N ILE A 3 -3.74 21.36 -37.19
CA ILE A 3 -3.33 19.96 -37.07
C ILE A 3 -2.17 19.72 -36.06
N PRO A 4 -1.13 20.58 -35.95
CA PRO A 4 -0.01 20.29 -35.06
C PRO A 4 -0.37 20.38 -33.57
N GLN A 5 -1.38 21.17 -33.18
CA GLN A 5 -1.73 21.33 -31.76
C GLN A 5 -2.42 20.09 -31.18
N LYS A 6 -3.21 19.36 -31.99
CA LYS A 6 -3.81 18.08 -31.56
C LYS A 6 -2.76 16.98 -31.40
N LEU A 7 -1.73 16.96 -32.24
CA LEU A 7 -0.64 15.96 -32.17
C LEU A 7 0.26 16.15 -30.94
N LEU A 8 0.51 17.40 -30.53
CA LEU A 8 1.30 17.67 -29.32
C LEU A 8 0.64 17.12 -28.04
N LYS A 9 -0.70 17.10 -27.97
CA LYS A 9 -1.43 16.49 -26.85
C LYS A 9 -1.20 14.97 -26.75
N PHE A 10 -0.98 14.30 -27.88
CA PHE A 10 -0.76 12.86 -27.93
C PHE A 10 0.72 12.46 -27.95
N LYS A 11 1.65 13.41 -27.95
CA LYS A 11 3.08 13.12 -28.03
C LYS A 11 3.55 12.22 -26.88
N TYR A 12 3.09 12.49 -25.66
CA TYR A 12 3.41 11.65 -24.49
C TYR A 12 2.83 10.24 -24.55
N PRO A 13 1.50 10.03 -24.77
CA PRO A 13 0.97 8.67 -24.87
C PRO A 13 1.55 7.88 -26.06
N ILE A 14 1.93 8.54 -27.16
CA ILE A 14 2.61 7.90 -28.30
C ILE A 14 4.04 7.50 -27.91
N ILE A 15 4.82 8.37 -27.29
CA ILE A 15 6.18 8.03 -26.83
C ILE A 15 6.12 6.93 -25.77
N PHE A 16 5.16 7.01 -24.85
CA PHE A 16 4.95 6.01 -23.82
C PHE A 16 4.59 4.65 -24.42
N SER A 17 3.61 4.59 -25.34
CA SER A 17 3.22 3.33 -25.98
C SER A 17 4.33 2.76 -26.84
N LEU A 18 5.11 3.60 -27.53
CA LEU A 18 6.27 3.19 -28.31
C LEU A 18 7.36 2.60 -27.40
N THR A 19 7.71 3.31 -26.32
CA THR A 19 8.72 2.87 -25.34
C THR A 19 8.29 1.57 -24.67
N LEU A 20 7.02 1.48 -24.27
CA LEU A 20 6.45 0.28 -23.66
C LEU A 20 6.50 -0.90 -24.62
N SER A 21 6.05 -0.71 -25.87
CA SER A 21 6.08 -1.74 -26.91
C SER A 21 7.51 -2.21 -27.22
N LEU A 22 8.46 -1.28 -27.32
CA LEU A 22 9.87 -1.60 -27.56
C LEU A 22 10.49 -2.38 -26.40
N THR A 23 10.18 -1.98 -25.17
CA THR A 23 10.61 -2.67 -23.96
C THR A 23 10.05 -4.08 -23.91
N LEU A 24 8.75 -4.24 -24.19
CA LEU A 24 8.07 -5.53 -24.18
C LEU A 24 8.63 -6.47 -25.26
N SER A 25 8.83 -5.96 -26.47
CA SER A 25 9.44 -6.69 -27.57
C SER A 25 10.89 -7.12 -27.24
N SER A 26 11.67 -6.21 -26.65
CA SER A 26 13.03 -6.52 -26.18
C SER A 26 13.02 -7.64 -25.14
N ILE A 27 12.15 -7.59 -24.13
CA ILE A 27 12.02 -8.64 -23.11
C ILE A 27 11.70 -10.00 -23.75
N VAL A 28 10.76 -10.04 -24.70
CA VAL A 28 10.34 -11.28 -25.37
C VAL A 28 11.46 -11.87 -26.23
N ILE A 29 12.22 -11.03 -26.94
CA ILE A 29 13.26 -11.47 -27.89
C ILE A 29 14.57 -11.79 -27.18
N LEU A 30 15.03 -10.94 -26.26
CA LEU A 30 16.32 -11.10 -25.58
C LEU A 30 16.27 -12.11 -24.43
N ALA A 31 15.12 -12.28 -23.79
CA ALA A 31 15.01 -13.07 -22.58
C ALA A 31 13.76 -13.97 -22.56
N PRO A 32 13.70 -14.99 -23.44
CA PRO A 32 12.63 -16.00 -23.39
C PRO A 32 12.59 -16.71 -22.03
N SER A 33 13.73 -16.83 -21.34
CA SER A 33 13.84 -17.36 -19.99
C SER A 33 13.32 -16.41 -18.91
N PHE A 34 13.27 -15.10 -19.14
CA PHE A 34 12.75 -14.16 -18.13
C PHE A 34 11.25 -14.36 -17.95
N LEU A 35 10.52 -14.66 -19.03
CA LEU A 35 9.11 -15.00 -18.93
C LEU A 35 8.88 -16.34 -18.21
N THR A 36 9.75 -17.34 -18.38
CA THR A 36 9.63 -18.61 -17.65
C THR A 36 9.97 -18.46 -16.17
N ILE A 37 10.90 -17.59 -15.84
CA ILE A 37 11.22 -17.18 -14.46
C ILE A 37 10.01 -16.45 -13.86
N LEU A 38 9.45 -15.47 -14.58
CA LEU A 38 8.30 -14.71 -14.11
C LEU A 38 7.06 -15.58 -13.88
N THR A 39 6.82 -16.59 -14.71
CA THR A 39 5.76 -17.58 -14.48
C THR A 39 6.05 -18.49 -13.29
N TYR A 40 7.32 -18.87 -13.06
CA TYR A 40 7.71 -19.65 -11.87
C TYR A 40 7.51 -18.88 -10.57
N PHE A 41 7.79 -17.57 -10.57
CA PHE A 41 7.59 -16.68 -9.43
C PHE A 41 6.18 -16.08 -9.36
N TRP A 42 5.34 -16.29 -10.38
CA TRP A 42 3.96 -15.79 -10.41
C TRP A 42 3.14 -16.18 -9.18
N PRO A 43 3.19 -17.42 -8.66
CA PRO A 43 2.46 -17.81 -7.46
C PRO A 43 2.86 -16.98 -6.23
N LEU A 44 4.16 -16.66 -6.10
CA LEU A 44 4.68 -15.85 -4.99
C LEU A 44 4.25 -14.39 -5.11
N PHE A 45 4.30 -13.82 -6.31
CA PHE A 45 3.79 -12.48 -6.57
C PHE A 45 2.29 -12.39 -6.31
N LEU A 46 1.54 -13.39 -6.77
CA LEU A 46 0.09 -13.45 -6.58
C LEU A 46 -0.26 -13.59 -5.10
N SER A 47 0.41 -14.46 -4.34
CA SER A 47 0.17 -14.61 -2.91
C SER A 47 0.50 -13.33 -2.14
N THR A 48 1.60 -12.66 -2.50
CA THR A 48 2.00 -11.39 -1.88
C THR A 48 1.01 -10.28 -2.21
N ALA A 49 0.58 -10.16 -3.46
CA ALA A 49 -0.41 -9.18 -3.87
C ALA A 49 -1.75 -9.40 -3.16
N LEU A 50 -2.22 -10.65 -3.08
CA LEU A 50 -3.47 -11.00 -2.41
C LEU A 50 -3.38 -10.73 -0.90
N PHE A 51 -2.23 -11.04 -0.29
CA PHE A 51 -1.95 -10.68 1.11
C PHE A 51 -1.99 -9.17 1.34
N LEU A 52 -1.31 -8.37 0.51
CA LEU A 52 -1.34 -6.91 0.62
C LEU A 52 -2.73 -6.34 0.39
N VAL A 53 -3.49 -6.86 -0.58
CA VAL A 53 -4.89 -6.48 -0.80
C VAL A 53 -5.72 -6.78 0.44
N ALA A 54 -5.55 -7.95 1.06
CA ALA A 54 -6.22 -8.28 2.30
C ALA A 54 -5.84 -7.31 3.43
N VAL A 55 -4.55 -7.03 3.63
CA VAL A 55 -4.07 -6.07 4.65
C VAL A 55 -4.67 -4.69 4.43
N VAL A 56 -4.66 -4.18 3.19
CA VAL A 56 -5.25 -2.88 2.86
C VAL A 56 -6.76 -2.89 3.06
N PHE A 57 -7.44 -3.97 2.66
CA PHE A 57 -8.88 -4.11 2.83
C PHE A 57 -9.26 -4.12 4.32
N PHE A 58 -8.61 -4.94 5.15
CA PHE A 58 -8.83 -4.99 6.59
C PHE A 58 -8.47 -3.67 7.29
N GLY A 59 -7.36 -3.03 6.92
CA GLY A 59 -7.01 -1.71 7.47
C GLY A 59 -8.07 -0.65 7.14
N LYS A 60 -8.61 -0.68 5.91
CA LYS A 60 -9.61 0.28 5.44
C LYS A 60 -11.02 0.00 6.00
N THR A 61 -11.40 -1.26 6.19
CA THR A 61 -12.69 -1.62 6.80
C THR A 61 -12.68 -1.45 8.32
N SER A 62 -11.57 -1.74 9.00
CA SER A 62 -11.43 -1.49 10.44
C SER A 62 -11.58 -0.01 10.78
N ALA A 63 -11.06 0.89 9.94
CA ALA A 63 -11.21 2.34 10.11
C ALA A 63 -12.63 2.85 9.83
N HIS A 64 -13.50 2.06 9.18
CA HIS A 64 -14.87 2.46 8.86
C HIS A 64 -15.90 1.92 9.86
N THR A 65 -15.54 0.95 10.70
CA THR A 65 -16.40 0.42 11.77
C THR A 65 -16.22 1.15 13.11
N GLY A 66 -15.19 1.98 13.25
CA GLY A 66 -14.95 2.81 14.43
C GLY A 66 -15.31 4.27 14.20
N SER A 67 -16.61 4.61 14.13
CA SER A 67 -17.01 6.02 14.21
C SER A 67 -17.23 6.51 15.64
N ASP A 68 -17.25 5.66 16.67
CA ASP A 68 -17.60 6.07 18.04
C ASP A 68 -17.00 5.18 19.13
N SER A 69 -15.74 4.73 19.01
CA SER A 69 -15.10 3.99 20.11
C SER A 69 -13.63 4.37 20.27
N PRO A 70 -13.11 4.54 21.52
CA PRO A 70 -11.72 4.92 21.78
C PRO A 70 -10.67 3.91 21.25
N ALA A 71 -11.11 2.84 20.59
CA ALA A 71 -10.29 1.88 19.84
C ALA A 71 -9.71 2.43 18.51
N ASP A 72 -10.10 3.63 18.06
CA ASP A 72 -9.63 4.25 16.80
C ASP A 72 -8.13 4.56 16.78
N LYS A 73 -7.47 4.35 17.90
CA LYS A 73 -6.07 4.69 18.12
C LYS A 73 -5.32 3.49 18.71
N PRO A 74 -5.25 2.36 17.97
CA PRO A 74 -4.64 1.13 18.46
C PRO A 74 -3.15 1.33 18.83
N GLY A 75 -2.48 2.32 18.23
CA GLY A 75 -1.11 2.69 18.60
C GLY A 75 -1.03 3.51 19.89
N GLU A 76 -2.05 4.28 20.25
CA GLU A 76 -1.99 5.19 21.38
C GLU A 76 -2.24 4.48 22.70
N GLY A 77 -3.04 3.41 22.72
CA GLY A 77 -3.15 2.54 23.89
C GLY A 77 -1.85 1.80 24.23
N LEU A 78 -1.04 1.46 23.22
CA LEU A 78 0.30 0.90 23.44
C LEU A 78 1.30 1.96 23.90
N LEU A 79 1.21 3.17 23.34
CA LEU A 79 2.04 4.30 23.77
C LEU A 79 1.71 4.73 25.19
N ASP A 80 0.45 4.70 25.62
CA ASP A 80 0.02 5.06 26.97
C ASP A 80 0.38 3.96 28.00
N TYR A 81 0.29 2.69 27.61
CA TYR A 81 0.78 1.56 28.40
C TYR A 81 2.29 1.60 28.63
N VAL A 82 3.08 1.99 27.61
CA VAL A 82 4.54 2.15 27.73
C VAL A 82 4.91 3.47 28.41
N ALA A 83 4.13 4.53 28.20
CA ALA A 83 4.35 5.83 28.85
C ALA A 83 4.11 5.75 30.36
N GLY A 84 3.40 4.73 30.83
CA GLY A 84 3.13 4.50 32.25
C GLY A 84 2.35 5.67 32.81
N GLN A 85 1.02 5.61 32.76
CA GLN A 85 0.24 6.47 33.63
C GLN A 85 0.69 6.23 35.08
N PRO A 86 1.14 7.26 35.82
CA PRO A 86 1.29 7.13 37.25
C PRO A 86 -0.12 6.92 37.80
N GLU A 87 -0.37 5.69 38.21
CA GLU A 87 -1.52 5.31 39.00
C GLU A 87 -1.49 6.18 40.27
N LEU A 88 -2.24 7.28 40.27
CA LEU A 88 -2.55 8.02 41.47
C LEU A 88 -3.55 7.22 42.30
N THR A 89 -3.17 5.99 42.67
CA THR A 89 -3.66 5.34 43.88
C THR A 89 -2.96 6.01 45.06
N VAL A 90 -3.56 7.09 45.56
CA VAL A 90 -3.38 7.49 46.97
C VAL A 90 -4.77 7.62 47.57
N ASP A 91 -5.47 6.49 47.65
CA ASP A 91 -6.42 6.28 48.71
C ASP A 91 -5.67 5.77 49.94
N SER A 92 -5.89 6.48 51.06
CA SER A 92 -5.69 6.05 52.45
C SER A 92 -4.26 6.09 53.03
N TYR A 93 -3.95 7.15 53.78
CA TYR A 93 -3.37 7.05 55.13
C TYR A 93 -3.77 8.26 56.01
N LYS A 94 -4.79 8.04 56.84
CA LYS A 94 -4.95 8.47 58.24
C LYS A 94 -3.95 9.48 58.83
N SER A 95 -4.46 10.61 59.35
CA SER A 95 -4.20 11.21 60.68
C SER A 95 -5.13 12.42 60.84
N GLU A 96 -6.17 12.29 61.67
CA GLU A 96 -6.38 13.04 62.93
C GLU A 96 -6.70 14.53 62.74
#